data_AF-A0A8J7D0D6-F1
#
_entry.id   AF-A0A8J7D0D6-F1
#
_cell.length_a   1.000
_cell.length_b   1.000
_cell.length_c   1.000
_cell.angle_alpha   90.00
_cell.angle_beta   90.00
_cell.angle_gamma   90.00
#
_symmetry.space_group_name_H-M   'P 1'
#
loop_
_entity.id
_entity.type
_entity.pdbx_description
1 polymer ?
#
loop_
_entity_poly.entity_id
_entity_poly.type
_entity_poly.pdbx_seq_one_letter_code
_entity_poly.pdbx_strand_id
1 'polypeptide(L)'
;MNIYRSIFWLNGLCLLLVFALIAHAKLFNSSVGGLFLPPPSPEYPSAGLLTHSFQLLCCVPPLVCAFSLGLLKKISPRNQNNKFIFYSSLLTTGFLLNEIYRIHIIFLQVGIPKLVTICFYAIIAISYGLACWRQIKSTPYFLLTIGISLLFIAIAVDSLHLNGNAIPSLLEGIPKLFSGINVALYFWVICYEEVLNSLKTANSYQ
;
A
#
# COMPACT_ATOMS: atom_id res chain seq x y z
N MET A 1 -9.27 21.29 4.60
CA MET A 1 -9.43 20.41 3.42
C MET A 1 -10.26 19.22 3.86
N ASN A 2 -11.40 18.93 3.24
CA ASN A 2 -12.22 17.78 3.65
C ASN A 2 -11.56 16.50 3.12
N ILE A 3 -10.78 15.83 3.97
CA ILE A 3 -9.99 14.63 3.64
C ILE A 3 -10.84 13.59 2.91
N TYR A 4 -12.09 13.40 3.35
CA TYR A 4 -13.06 12.48 2.74
C TYR A 4 -13.35 12.81 1.27
N ARG A 5 -13.51 14.10 0.95
CA ARG A 5 -13.74 14.55 -0.44
C ARG A 5 -12.53 14.25 -1.31
N SER A 6 -11.32 14.55 -0.83
CA SER A 6 -10.08 14.27 -1.57
C SER A 6 -9.89 12.77 -1.82
N ILE A 7 -10.20 11.92 -0.83
CA ILE A 7 -10.12 10.45 -0.95
C ILE A 7 -11.10 9.95 -2.01
N PHE A 8 -12.36 10.40 -1.97
CA PHE A 8 -13.38 10.00 -2.94
C PHE A 8 -12.97 10.37 -4.37
N TRP A 9 -12.51 11.60 -4.58
CA TRP A 9 -12.05 12.06 -5.89
C TRP A 9 -10.83 11.31 -6.39
N LEU A 10 -9.85 11.02 -5.51
CA LEU A 10 -8.64 10.31 -5.92
C LEU A 10 -8.92 8.86 -6.28
N ASN A 11 -9.73 8.15 -5.48
CA ASN A 11 -10.16 6.79 -5.80
C ASN A 11 -11.01 6.76 -7.08
N GLY A 12 -11.93 7.72 -7.25
CA GLY A 12 -12.75 7.84 -8.46
C GLY A 12 -11.92 8.13 -9.72
N LEU A 13 -10.94 9.03 -9.63
CA LEU A 13 -10.00 9.32 -10.72
C LEU A 13 -9.16 8.09 -11.07
N CYS A 14 -8.62 7.39 -10.07
CA CYS A 14 -7.89 6.14 -10.31
C CYS A 14 -8.78 5.07 -10.97
N LEU A 15 -10.03 4.95 -10.55
CA LEU A 15 -10.97 4.01 -11.17
C LEU A 15 -11.22 4.34 -12.64
N LEU A 16 -11.44 5.62 -12.95
CA LEU A 16 -11.58 6.09 -14.32
C LEU A 16 -10.33 5.82 -15.16
N LEU A 17 -9.14 6.04 -14.61
CA LEU A 17 -7.87 5.74 -15.29
C LEU A 17 -7.72 4.24 -15.55
N VAL A 18 -8.07 3.38 -14.59
CA VAL A 18 -8.06 1.92 -14.77
C VAL A 18 -9.03 1.53 -15.89
N PHE A 19 -10.25 2.07 -15.92
CA PHE A 19 -11.19 1.81 -17.00
C PHE A 19 -10.69 2.29 -18.35
N ALA A 20 -10.07 3.47 -18.41
CA ALA A 20 -9.46 4.00 -19.63
C ALA A 20 -8.33 3.09 -20.14
N LEU A 21 -7.48 2.58 -19.24
CA LEU A 21 -6.40 1.65 -19.59
C LEU A 21 -6.92 0.29 -20.06
N ILE A 22 -7.99 -0.23 -19.44
CA ILE A 22 -8.66 -1.46 -19.89
C ILE A 22 -9.27 -1.25 -21.27
N ALA A 23 -9.94 -0.13 -21.51
CA ALA A 23 -10.52 0.20 -22.82
C ALA A 23 -9.42 0.34 -23.88
N HIS A 24 -8.33 1.05 -23.57
CA HIS A 24 -7.17 1.16 -24.45
C HIS A 24 -6.57 -0.21 -24.78
N ALA A 25 -6.33 -1.07 -23.79
CA ALA A 25 -5.80 -2.41 -24.02
C ALA A 25 -6.70 -3.23 -24.98
N LYS A 26 -8.03 -3.14 -24.80
CA LYS A 26 -8.99 -3.78 -25.71
C LYS A 26 -8.97 -3.20 -27.12
N LEU A 27 -8.89 -1.87 -27.27
CA LEU A 27 -8.86 -1.20 -28.58
C LEU A 27 -7.62 -1.59 -29.40
N PHE A 28 -6.49 -1.80 -28.74
CA PHE A 28 -5.22 -2.17 -29.40
C PHE A 28 -4.93 -3.69 -29.33
N ASN A 29 -5.93 -4.54 -29.08
CA ASN A 29 -5.80 -6.00 -28.97
C ASN A 29 -4.65 -6.47 -28.04
N SER A 30 -4.32 -5.66 -27.04
CA SER A 30 -3.30 -5.97 -26.03
C SER A 30 -3.90 -6.75 -24.86
N SER A 31 -3.08 -7.52 -24.14
CA SER A 31 -3.56 -8.30 -23.00
C SER A 31 -3.94 -7.41 -21.82
N VAL A 32 -5.22 -7.43 -21.43
CA VAL A 32 -5.75 -6.75 -20.23
C VAL A 32 -5.11 -7.31 -18.97
N GLY A 33 -4.92 -8.63 -18.88
CA GLY A 33 -4.24 -9.27 -17.75
C GLY A 33 -2.78 -8.84 -17.66
N GLY A 34 -2.13 -8.60 -18.80
CA GLY A 34 -0.76 -8.13 -18.82
C GLY A 34 -0.57 -6.69 -18.33
N LEU A 35 -1.61 -5.90 -18.07
CA LEU A 35 -1.48 -4.65 -17.30
C LEU A 35 -1.05 -4.90 -15.85
N PHE A 36 -1.36 -6.07 -15.30
CA PHE A 36 -1.15 -6.47 -13.91
C PHE A 36 -0.09 -7.59 -13.75
N LEU A 37 0.30 -8.26 -14.82
CA LEU A 37 1.35 -9.27 -14.77
C LEU A 37 2.66 -8.65 -15.27
N PRO A 38 3.70 -8.49 -14.42
CA PRO A 38 5.01 -8.07 -14.90
C PRO A 38 5.71 -9.25 -15.55
N PRO A 39 5.88 -9.26 -16.88
CA PRO A 39 6.79 -10.21 -17.52
C PRO A 39 8.24 -9.90 -17.11
N PRO A 40 9.16 -10.88 -17.18
CA PRO A 40 10.59 -10.67 -16.92
C PRO A 40 11.21 -9.62 -17.86
N SER A 41 10.60 -9.39 -19.02
CA SER A 41 10.88 -8.28 -19.94
C SER A 41 9.56 -7.77 -20.52
N PRO A 42 9.29 -6.46 -20.54
CA PRO A 42 8.04 -5.93 -21.09
C PRO A 42 7.95 -6.23 -22.60
N GLU A 43 7.00 -7.08 -22.99
CA GLU A 43 6.70 -7.40 -24.39
C GLU A 43 6.05 -6.21 -25.13
N TYR A 44 5.43 -5.29 -24.37
CA TYR A 44 4.83 -4.07 -24.86
C TYR A 44 4.85 -2.98 -23.77
N PRO A 45 4.79 -1.67 -24.10
CA PRO A 45 5.02 -0.60 -23.14
C PRO A 45 4.08 -0.55 -21.93
N SER A 46 2.86 -1.09 -22.06
CA SER A 46 1.87 -1.13 -20.97
C SER A 46 1.94 -2.41 -20.11
N ALA A 47 2.83 -3.36 -20.43
CA ALA A 47 2.99 -4.58 -19.67
C ALA A 47 3.45 -4.27 -18.23
N GLY A 48 2.75 -4.81 -17.24
CA GLY A 48 3.02 -4.60 -15.82
C GLY A 48 2.76 -3.18 -15.30
N LEU A 49 2.23 -2.25 -16.12
CA LEU A 49 2.08 -0.83 -15.77
C LEU A 49 1.38 -0.61 -14.42
N LEU A 50 0.26 -1.29 -14.19
CA LEU A 50 -0.54 -1.12 -12.97
C LEU A 50 0.12 -1.81 -11.76
N THR A 51 0.86 -2.89 -11.98
CA THR A 51 1.63 -3.53 -10.91
C THR A 51 2.83 -2.70 -10.50
N HIS A 52 3.54 -2.09 -11.44
CA HIS A 52 4.61 -1.14 -11.13
C HIS A 52 4.06 0.12 -10.44
N SER A 53 2.87 0.58 -10.84
CA SER A 53 2.18 1.69 -10.16
C SER A 53 1.86 1.34 -8.71
N PHE A 54 1.38 0.11 -8.45
CA PHE A 54 1.17 -0.38 -7.10
C PHE A 54 2.48 -0.48 -6.30
N GLN A 55 3.58 -0.97 -6.90
CA GLN A 55 4.90 -1.00 -6.24
C GLN A 55 5.39 0.40 -5.87
N LEU A 56 5.20 1.40 -6.74
CA LEU A 56 5.50 2.80 -6.42
C LEU A 56 4.65 3.32 -5.26
N LEU A 57 3.36 2.97 -5.21
CA LEU A 57 2.50 3.32 -4.08
C LEU A 57 2.99 2.68 -2.77
N CYS A 58 3.55 1.47 -2.82
CA CYS A 58 4.16 0.81 -1.66
C CYS A 58 5.40 1.55 -1.13
N CYS A 59 6.07 2.36 -1.97
CA CYS A 59 7.21 3.18 -1.53
C CYS A 59 6.78 4.38 -0.68
N VAL A 60 5.55 4.87 -0.83
CA VAL A 60 5.09 6.11 -0.18
C VAL A 60 5.05 5.98 1.34
N PRO A 61 4.37 4.98 1.95
CA PRO A 61 4.32 4.85 3.40
C PRO A 61 5.69 4.79 4.11
N PRO A 62 6.66 3.94 3.70
CA PRO A 62 7.92 3.83 4.42
C PRO A 62 8.74 5.12 4.33
N LEU A 63 8.75 5.77 3.16
CA LEU A 63 9.47 7.03 2.95
C LEU A 63 8.89 8.17 3.78
N VAL A 64 7.58 8.36 3.73
CA VAL A 64 6.91 9.45 4.46
C VAL A 64 7.03 9.23 5.97
N CYS A 65 6.83 8.01 6.45
CA CYS A 65 7.00 7.70 7.87
C CYS A 65 8.45 7.92 8.34
N ALA A 66 9.45 7.43 7.58
CA ALA A 66 10.85 7.59 7.94
C ALA A 66 11.28 9.07 7.95
N PHE A 67 10.88 9.83 6.92
CA PHE A 67 11.15 11.25 6.82
C PHE A 67 10.51 12.03 7.97
N SER A 68 9.22 11.83 8.22
CA SER A 68 8.50 12.50 9.30
C SER A 68 9.06 12.13 10.66
N LEU A 69 9.49 10.89 10.89
CA LEU A 69 10.18 10.51 12.12
C LEU A 69 11.50 11.28 12.30
N GLY A 70 12.30 11.39 11.24
CA GLY A 70 13.56 12.14 11.26
C GLY A 70 13.34 13.61 11.61
N LEU A 71 12.28 14.21 11.06
CA LEU A 71 11.89 15.58 11.36
C LEU A 71 11.36 15.73 12.80
N LEU A 72 10.43 14.88 13.22
CA LEU A 72 9.82 14.91 14.55
C LEU A 72 10.85 14.71 15.67
N LYS A 73 11.89 13.91 15.45
CA LYS A 73 13.00 13.79 16.42
C LYS A 73 13.74 15.11 16.64
N LYS A 74 13.76 16.02 15.65
CA LYS A 74 14.38 17.34 15.79
C LYS A 74 13.45 18.35 16.45
N ILE A 75 12.18 18.39 16.03
CA ILE A 75 11.22 19.43 16.48
C ILE A 75 10.45 19.07 17.74
N SER A 76 10.22 17.78 18.00
CA SER A 76 9.46 17.28 19.15
C SER A 76 9.94 15.88 19.57
N PRO A 77 11.16 15.78 20.15
CA PRO A 77 11.80 14.49 20.45
C PRO A 77 11.01 13.63 21.45
N ARG A 78 10.25 14.26 22.36
CA ARG A 78 9.44 13.58 23.38
C ARG A 78 8.02 13.23 22.92
N ASN A 79 7.70 13.44 21.65
CA ASN A 79 6.38 13.11 21.11
C ASN A 79 6.10 11.60 21.22
N GLN A 80 4.96 11.24 21.83
CA GLN A 80 4.54 9.86 22.05
C GLN A 80 4.26 9.13 20.72
N ASN A 81 3.88 9.86 19.67
CA ASN A 81 3.59 9.32 18.34
C ASN A 81 4.86 8.94 17.55
N ASN A 82 6.05 9.35 18.00
CA ASN A 82 7.32 8.96 17.37
C ASN A 82 7.49 7.43 17.32
N LYS A 83 7.05 6.70 18.35
CA LYS A 83 7.10 5.23 18.37
C LYS A 83 6.16 4.63 17.32
N PHE A 84 4.96 5.18 17.19
CA PHE A 84 3.97 4.75 16.21
C PHE A 84 4.49 4.93 14.78
N ILE A 85 5.03 6.11 14.45
CA ILE A 85 5.58 6.39 13.12
C ILE A 85 6.80 5.51 12.81
N PHE A 86 7.64 5.24 13.82
CA PHE A 86 8.76 4.31 13.66
C PHE A 86 8.31 2.88 13.31
N TYR A 87 7.38 2.31 14.09
CA TYR A 87 6.86 0.97 13.80
C TYR A 87 6.12 0.91 12.46
N SER A 88 5.41 1.99 12.10
CA SER A 88 4.77 2.13 10.79
C SER A 88 5.78 2.08 9.65
N SER A 89 6.90 2.80 9.78
CA SER A 89 7.98 2.80 8.80
C SER A 89 8.60 1.40 8.63
N LEU A 90 8.85 0.69 9.74
CA LEU A 90 9.39 -0.68 9.67
C LEU A 90 8.42 -1.66 9.01
N LEU A 91 7.14 -1.66 9.42
CA LEU A 91 6.12 -2.55 8.86
C LEU A 91 5.98 -2.33 7.35
N THR A 92 5.82 -1.07 6.95
CA THR A 92 5.61 -0.71 5.55
C THR A 92 6.86 -0.91 4.68
N THR A 93 8.06 -0.79 5.27
CA THR A 93 9.30 -1.19 4.59
C THR A 93 9.34 -2.69 4.36
N GLY A 94 8.96 -3.51 5.34
CA GLY A 94 8.86 -4.96 5.19
C GLY A 94 7.89 -5.37 4.07
N PHE A 95 6.73 -4.69 3.99
CA PHE A 95 5.78 -4.88 2.91
C PHE A 95 6.34 -4.46 1.54
N LEU A 96 6.98 -3.30 1.47
CA LEU A 96 7.66 -2.82 0.25
C LEU A 96 8.69 -3.84 -0.28
N LEU A 97 9.53 -4.36 0.61
CA LEU A 97 10.54 -5.36 0.24
C LEU A 97 9.89 -6.64 -0.32
N ASN A 98 8.78 -7.10 0.28
CA ASN A 98 8.04 -8.23 -0.26
C ASN A 98 7.52 -7.97 -1.68
N GLU A 99 7.00 -6.78 -1.94
CA GLU A 99 6.40 -6.45 -3.24
C GLU A 99 7.43 -6.15 -4.34
N ILE A 100 8.57 -5.55 -4.01
CA ILE A 100 9.65 -5.30 -4.98
C ILE A 100 10.40 -6.59 -5.30
N TYR A 101 10.87 -7.30 -4.27
CA TYR A 101 11.72 -8.48 -4.46
C TYR A 101 10.91 -9.77 -4.66
N ARG A 102 9.58 -9.71 -4.56
CA ARG A 102 8.69 -10.87 -4.64
C ARG A 102 9.15 -12.00 -3.71
N ILE A 103 9.44 -11.66 -2.46
CA ILE A 103 10.00 -12.58 -1.47
C ILE A 103 9.14 -13.84 -1.34
N HIS A 104 7.81 -13.69 -1.35
CA HIS A 104 6.86 -14.81 -1.34
C HIS A 104 7.02 -15.79 -2.53
N ILE A 105 7.46 -15.33 -3.71
CA ILE A 105 7.76 -16.18 -4.86
C ILE A 105 9.12 -16.86 -4.70
N ILE A 106 10.13 -16.13 -4.23
CA ILE A 106 11.47 -16.70 -3.99
C ILE A 106 11.39 -17.84 -2.96
N PHE A 107 10.65 -17.63 -1.86
CA PHE A 107 10.43 -18.67 -0.87
C PHE A 107 9.68 -19.88 -1.43
N LEU A 108 8.71 -19.66 -2.33
CA LEU A 108 8.05 -20.75 -3.03
C LEU A 108 9.03 -21.58 -3.87
N GLN A 109 10.00 -20.94 -4.53
CA GLN A 109 11.03 -21.63 -5.33
C GLN A 109 11.98 -22.48 -4.47
N VAL A 110 12.20 -22.11 -3.21
CA VAL A 110 13.03 -22.86 -2.24
C VAL A 110 12.19 -23.91 -1.48
N GLY A 111 10.92 -24.11 -1.86
CA GLY A 111 10.03 -25.13 -1.32
C GLY A 111 9.23 -24.71 -0.09
N ILE A 112 9.23 -23.43 0.29
CA ILE A 112 8.41 -22.89 1.38
C ILE A 112 7.02 -22.56 0.83
N PRO A 113 5.94 -23.16 1.35
CA PRO A 113 4.59 -22.89 0.85
C PRO A 113 4.21 -21.40 1.00
N LYS A 114 3.55 -20.85 -0.02
CA LYS A 114 3.06 -19.46 -0.03
C LYS A 114 2.23 -19.12 1.22
N LEU A 115 1.41 -20.06 1.69
CA LEU A 115 0.61 -19.91 2.91
C LEU A 115 1.48 -19.59 4.14
N VAL A 116 2.65 -20.22 4.29
CA VAL A 116 3.57 -19.96 5.42
C VAL A 116 4.04 -18.51 5.38
N THR A 117 4.40 -18.01 4.20
CA THR A 117 4.83 -16.61 4.03
C THR A 117 3.71 -15.63 4.37
N ILE A 118 2.48 -15.92 3.92
CA ILE A 118 1.29 -15.11 4.23
C ILE A 118 1.03 -15.10 5.74
N CYS A 119 1.05 -16.27 6.41
CA CYS A 119 0.85 -16.38 7.85
C CYS A 119 1.90 -15.59 8.63
N PHE A 120 3.18 -15.65 8.22
CA PHE A 120 4.25 -14.90 8.86
C PHE A 120 4.02 -13.38 8.78
N TYR A 121 3.71 -12.86 7.59
CA TYR A 121 3.37 -11.44 7.43
C TYR A 121 2.10 -11.04 8.18
N ALA A 122 1.08 -11.92 8.22
CA ALA A 122 -0.15 -11.68 8.97
C ALA A 122 0.12 -11.56 10.47
N ILE A 123 0.97 -12.42 11.05
CA ILE A 123 1.35 -12.34 12.47
C ILE A 123 2.03 -11.01 12.78
N ILE A 124 2.95 -10.56 11.93
CA ILE A 124 3.63 -9.26 12.09
C ILE A 124 2.60 -8.11 12.02
N ALA A 125 1.72 -8.13 11.02
CA ALA A 125 0.70 -7.10 10.84
C ALA A 125 -0.30 -7.05 12.01
N ILE A 126 -0.75 -8.20 12.51
CA ILE A 126 -1.63 -8.30 13.68
C ILE A 126 -0.91 -7.77 14.93
N SER A 127 0.35 -8.18 15.14
CA SER A 127 1.15 -7.73 16.29
C SER A 127 1.32 -6.22 16.28
N TYR A 128 1.59 -5.62 15.11
CA TYR A 128 1.61 -4.17 14.93
C TYR A 128 0.26 -3.53 15.24
N GLY A 129 -0.83 -4.08 14.70
CA GLY A 129 -2.18 -3.56 14.89
C GLY A 129 -2.60 -3.56 16.36
N LEU A 130 -2.24 -4.61 17.12
CA LEU A 130 -2.46 -4.70 18.56
C LEU A 130 -1.60 -3.71 19.33
N ALA A 131 -0.30 -3.63 19.02
CA ALA A 131 0.64 -2.73 19.71
C ALA A 131 0.29 -1.23 19.51
N CYS A 132 -0.21 -0.88 18.32
CA CYS A 132 -0.55 0.49 17.94
C CYS A 132 -2.06 0.78 17.93
N TRP A 133 -2.87 -0.10 18.52
CA TRP A 133 -4.34 -0.06 18.41
C TRP A 133 -4.95 1.27 18.84
N ARG A 134 -4.45 1.83 19.95
CA ARG A 134 -4.95 3.10 20.50
C ARG A 134 -4.66 4.26 19.54
N GLN A 135 -3.47 4.31 18.96
CA GLN A 135 -3.04 5.32 18.01
C GLN A 135 -3.79 5.19 16.67
N ILE A 136 -3.95 3.96 16.18
CA ILE A 136 -4.73 3.71 14.95
C ILE A 136 -6.16 4.22 15.13
N LYS A 137 -6.82 3.92 16.26
CA LYS A 137 -8.19 4.40 16.51
C LYS A 137 -8.34 5.92 16.56
N SER A 138 -7.31 6.66 16.96
CA SER A 138 -7.34 8.13 16.94
C SER A 138 -7.08 8.75 15.57
N THR A 139 -6.73 7.95 14.57
CA THR A 139 -6.45 8.38 13.19
C THR A 139 -7.66 8.09 12.29
N PRO A 140 -7.69 8.57 11.03
CA PRO A 140 -8.68 8.14 10.03
C PRO A 140 -8.50 6.65 9.63
N TYR A 141 -8.71 5.73 10.57
CA TYR A 141 -8.45 4.29 10.44
C TYR A 141 -9.30 3.59 9.38
N PHE A 142 -10.41 4.21 8.94
CA PHE A 142 -11.23 3.68 7.87
C PHE A 142 -10.42 3.51 6.57
N LEU A 143 -9.49 4.42 6.27
CA LEU A 143 -8.59 4.32 5.11
C LEU A 143 -7.72 3.06 5.19
N LEU A 144 -7.09 2.87 6.34
CA LEU A 144 -6.26 1.70 6.60
C LEU A 144 -7.10 0.41 6.52
N THR A 145 -8.31 0.43 7.06
CA THR A 145 -9.22 -0.74 7.06
C THR A 145 -9.68 -1.12 5.65
N ILE A 146 -10.04 -0.13 4.83
CA ILE A 146 -10.37 -0.35 3.41
C ILE A 146 -9.15 -0.89 2.68
N GLY A 147 -7.98 -0.27 2.89
CA GLY A 147 -6.74 -0.70 2.27
C GLY A 147 -6.38 -2.15 2.59
N ILE A 148 -6.42 -2.53 3.87
CA ILE A 148 -6.13 -3.90 4.32
C ILE A 148 -7.18 -4.89 3.81
N SER A 149 -8.46 -4.52 3.84
CA SER A 149 -9.54 -5.39 3.32
C SER A 149 -9.35 -5.70 1.83
N LEU A 150 -9.02 -4.68 1.03
CA LEU A 150 -8.75 -4.86 -0.40
C LEU A 150 -7.49 -5.69 -0.65
N LEU A 151 -6.45 -5.52 0.16
CA LEU A 151 -5.26 -6.36 0.08
C LEU A 151 -5.57 -7.83 0.36
N PHE A 152 -6.40 -8.09 1.38
CA PHE A 152 -6.83 -9.44 1.72
C PHE A 152 -7.61 -10.09 0.59
N ILE A 153 -8.50 -9.34 -0.08
CA ILE A 153 -9.21 -9.81 -1.28
C ILE A 153 -8.20 -10.19 -2.38
N ALA A 154 -7.21 -9.33 -2.67
CA ALA A 154 -6.19 -9.64 -3.67
C ALA A 154 -5.42 -10.93 -3.33
N ILE A 155 -4.95 -11.07 -2.09
CA ILE A 155 -4.23 -12.27 -1.62
C ILE A 155 -5.10 -13.52 -1.72
N ALA A 156 -6.39 -13.42 -1.38
CA ALA A 156 -7.33 -14.54 -1.47
C ALA A 156 -7.53 -14.99 -2.93
N VAL A 157 -7.75 -14.04 -3.86
CA VAL A 157 -7.89 -14.32 -5.29
C VAL A 157 -6.62 -14.99 -5.84
N ASP A 158 -5.45 -14.44 -5.51
CA ASP A 158 -4.14 -14.97 -5.89
C ASP A 158 -3.87 -16.38 -5.31
N SER A 159 -4.44 -16.70 -4.14
CA SER A 159 -4.32 -18.03 -3.54
C SER A 159 -5.24 -19.09 -4.14
N LEU A 160 -6.33 -18.69 -4.81
CA LEU A 160 -7.31 -19.60 -5.42
C LEU A 160 -6.86 -20.21 -6.75
N HIS A 161 -5.72 -19.77 -7.31
CA HIS A 161 -5.17 -20.28 -8.58
C HIS A 161 -6.22 -20.37 -9.70
N LEU A 162 -7.06 -19.34 -9.83
CA LEU A 162 -8.15 -19.33 -10.80
C LEU A 162 -7.61 -19.40 -12.23
N ASN A 163 -8.19 -20.29 -13.05
CA ASN A 163 -7.79 -20.46 -14.45
C ASN A 163 -8.25 -19.27 -15.32
N GLY A 164 -7.36 -18.80 -16.20
CA GLY A 164 -7.61 -17.72 -17.16
C GLY A 164 -6.77 -16.47 -16.88
N ASN A 165 -6.32 -15.79 -17.94
CA ASN A 165 -5.32 -14.72 -17.78
C ASN A 165 -5.91 -13.32 -17.55
N ALA A 166 -7.19 -13.08 -17.89
CA ALA A 166 -7.78 -11.73 -17.85
C ALA A 166 -8.57 -11.45 -16.57
N ILE A 167 -9.59 -12.25 -16.27
CA ILE A 167 -10.50 -12.01 -15.14
C ILE A 167 -9.78 -12.18 -13.79
N PRO A 168 -9.01 -13.26 -13.55
CA PRO A 168 -8.24 -13.40 -12.30
C PRO A 168 -7.26 -12.25 -12.06
N SER A 169 -6.52 -11.85 -13.10
CA SER A 169 -5.58 -10.72 -13.02
C SER A 169 -6.25 -9.39 -12.67
N LEU A 170 -7.49 -9.15 -13.13
CA LEU A 170 -8.28 -7.97 -12.74
C LEU A 170 -8.79 -8.07 -11.30
N LEU A 171 -9.31 -9.24 -10.91
CA LEU A 171 -9.83 -9.50 -9.56
C LEU A 171 -8.75 -9.44 -8.49
N GLU A 172 -7.50 -9.77 -8.83
CA GLU A 172 -6.34 -9.58 -7.96
C GLU A 172 -5.84 -8.13 -8.02
N GLY A 173 -5.60 -7.65 -9.25
CA GLY A 173 -4.85 -6.43 -9.50
C GLY A 173 -5.58 -5.15 -9.09
N ILE A 174 -6.90 -5.05 -9.33
CA ILE A 174 -7.67 -3.85 -8.96
C ILE A 174 -7.71 -3.69 -7.43
N PRO A 175 -8.12 -4.69 -6.62
CA PRO A 175 -8.08 -4.56 -5.16
C PRO A 175 -6.68 -4.24 -4.64
N LYS A 176 -5.64 -4.86 -5.21
CA LYS A 176 -4.24 -4.58 -4.84
C LYS A 176 -3.86 -3.11 -5.08
N LEU A 177 -4.16 -2.57 -6.26
CA LEU A 177 -3.89 -1.17 -6.58
C LEU A 177 -4.62 -0.20 -5.63
N PHE A 178 -5.92 -0.41 -5.41
CA PHE A 178 -6.71 0.43 -4.51
C PHE A 178 -6.30 0.28 -3.05
N SER A 179 -5.80 -0.88 -2.64
CA SER A 179 -5.16 -1.06 -1.35
C SER A 179 -3.97 -0.13 -1.20
N GLY A 180 -3.05 -0.14 -2.17
CA GLY A 180 -1.85 0.71 -2.18
C GLY A 180 -2.21 2.20 -2.07
N ILE A 181 -3.22 2.65 -2.81
CA ILE A 181 -3.71 4.04 -2.75
C ILE A 181 -4.17 4.41 -1.33
N ASN A 182 -5.05 3.59 -0.74
CA ASN A 182 -5.65 3.91 0.56
C ASN A 182 -4.62 3.85 1.69
N VAL A 183 -3.69 2.89 1.65
CA VAL A 183 -2.60 2.79 2.63
C VAL A 183 -1.61 3.95 2.48
N ALA A 184 -1.24 4.32 1.25
CA ALA A 184 -0.37 5.47 0.98
C ALA A 184 -0.99 6.78 1.50
N LEU A 185 -2.27 7.01 1.19
CA LEU A 185 -3.00 8.18 1.68
C LEU A 185 -3.09 8.21 3.21
N TYR A 186 -3.39 7.07 3.85
CA TYR A 186 -3.49 6.96 5.30
C TYR A 186 -2.20 7.45 5.99
N PHE A 187 -1.06 6.90 5.59
CA PHE A 187 0.22 7.28 6.19
C PHE A 187 0.66 8.69 5.80
N TRP A 188 0.33 9.15 4.59
CA TRP A 188 0.56 10.54 4.19
C TRP A 188 -0.15 11.53 5.12
N VAL A 189 -1.45 11.34 5.33
CA VAL A 189 -2.28 12.22 6.16
C VAL A 189 -1.78 12.25 7.60
N ILE A 190 -1.55 11.08 8.21
CA ILE A 190 -1.12 11.02 9.61
C ILE A 190 0.23 11.69 9.81
N CYS A 191 1.20 11.38 8.95
CA CYS A 191 2.54 11.95 9.06
C CYS A 191 2.51 13.47 8.84
N TYR A 192 1.67 13.96 7.92
CA TYR A 192 1.50 15.39 7.68
C TYR A 192 0.87 16.10 8.88
N GLU A 193 -0.21 15.58 9.43
CA GLU A 193 -0.90 16.15 10.60
C GLU A 193 0.01 16.16 11.83
N GLU A 194 0.76 15.08 12.06
CA GLU A 194 1.66 14.98 13.20
C GLU A 194 2.80 16.01 13.14
N VAL A 195 3.39 16.19 11.95
CA VAL A 195 4.44 17.20 11.73
C VAL A 195 3.87 18.60 11.94
N LEU A 196 2.72 18.92 11.35
CA LEU A 196 2.11 20.25 11.52
C LEU A 196 1.75 20.56 12.97
N ASN A 197 1.17 19.61 13.69
CA ASN A 197 0.81 19.79 15.09
C ASN A 197 2.06 20.01 15.94
N SER A 198 3.12 19.22 15.71
CA SER A 198 4.39 19.38 16.41
C SER A 198 5.06 20.74 16.12
N LEU A 199 4.99 21.24 14.89
CA LEU A 199 5.51 22.56 14.53
C LEU A 199 4.74 23.70 15.22
N LYS A 200 3.41 23.63 15.25
CA LYS A 200 2.59 24.62 15.96
C LYS A 200 2.90 24.66 17.45
N THR A 201 3.05 23.49 18.06
CA THR A 201 3.43 23.38 19.47
C THR A 201 4.82 23.96 19.71
N ALA A 202 5.82 23.64 18.88
CA ALA A 202 7.17 24.18 19.02
C ALA A 202 7.21 25.72 18.94
N ASN A 203 6.48 26.31 17.98
CA ASN A 203 6.37 27.76 17.83
C ASN A 203 5.60 28.44 18.97
N SER A 204 4.79 27.72 19.74
CA SER A 204 4.05 28.28 20.88
C SER A 204 4.90 28.40 22.15
N TYR A 205 6.10 27.81 22.16
CA TYR A 205 7.07 27.89 23.26
C TYR A 205 8.22 28.88 23.00
N GLN A 206 8.18 29.59 21.87
CA GLN A 206 9.06 30.73 21.55
C GLN A 206 8.31 32.04 21.76
#